data_AF-A0A821M7G2-F1
#
_entry.id   AF-A0A821M7G2-F1
#
_cell.length_a   1.000
_cell.length_b   1.000
_cell.length_c   1.000
_cell.angle_alpha   90.00
_cell.angle_beta   90.00
_cell.angle_gamma   90.00
#
_symmetry.space_group_name_H-M   'P 1'
#
loop_
_entity.id
_entity.type
_entity.pdbx_description
1 polymer ?
#
loop_
_entity_poly.entity_id
_entity_poly.type
_entity_poly.pdbx_seq_one_letter_code
_entity_poly.pdbx_strand_id
1 'polypeptide(L)' 'TLPRSVVMIAFDSQPYVVISLADGPIVYYLLDT' A
#
# COMPACT_ATOMS: atom_id res chain seq x y z
N THR A 1 -10.56 -3.75 9.54
CA THR A 1 -9.26 -3.55 10.18
C THR A 1 -8.82 -2.11 9.90
N LEU A 2 -8.27 -1.40 10.88
CA LEU A 2 -7.83 0.00 10.68
C LEU A 2 -6.40 0.04 10.10
N PRO A 3 -6.09 1.01 9.21
CA PRO A 3 -4.73 1.18 8.71
C PRO A 3 -3.81 1.67 9.84
N ARG A 4 -2.65 1.01 9.97
CA ARG A 4 -1.58 1.42 10.89
C ARG A 4 -0.56 2.32 10.21
N SER A 5 -0.25 2.04 8.94
CA SER A 5 0.61 2.88 8.12
C SER A 5 0.18 2.83 6.66
N VAL A 6 0.44 3.93 5.96
CA VAL A 6 0.22 4.08 4.53
C VAL A 6 1.47 4.67 3.92
N VAL A 7 1.99 4.06 2.86
CA VAL A 7 3.15 4.56 2.13
C VAL A 7 2.91 4.41 0.63
N MET A 8 3.37 5.40 -0.14
CA MET A 8 3.41 5.34 -1.59
C MET A 8 4.83 4.97 -2.01
N ILE A 9 4.96 3.94 -2.84
CA ILE A 9 6.24 3.51 -3.41
C ILE A 9 6.09 3.41 -4.92
N ALA A 10 7.19 3.62 -5.64
CA ALA A 10 7.28 3.28 -7.05
C ALA A 10 8.08 1.99 -7.19
N PHE A 11 7.50 0.97 -7.82
CA PHE A 11 8.18 -0.27 -8.15
C PHE A 11 8.06 -0.49 -9.64
N ASP A 12 9.20 -0.68 -10.33
CA ASP A 12 9.24 -0.81 -11.79
C ASP A 12 8.50 0.31 -12.54
N SER A 13 8.74 1.56 -12.12
CA SER A 13 8.08 2.77 -12.64
C SER A 13 6.55 2.82 -12.47
N GLN A 14 5.95 1.86 -11.77
CA GLN A 14 4.53 1.84 -11.46
C GLN A 14 4.28 2.30 -10.02
N PRO A 15 3.33 3.22 -9.80
CA PRO A 15 3.00 3.70 -8.46
C PRO A 15 2.13 2.69 -7.71
N TYR A 16 2.51 2.39 -6.47
CA TYR A 16 1.74 1.52 -5.57
C TYR A 16 1.45 2.23 -4.25
N VAL A 17 0.25 2.00 -3.72
CA VAL A 17 -0.06 2.31 -2.31
C VAL A 17 0.06 1.03 -1.51
N VAL A 18 0.89 1.04 -0.48
CA VAL A 18 1.05 -0.07 0.46
C VAL A 18 0.43 0.33 1.80
N ILE A 19 -0.47 -0.50 2.31
CA ILE A 19 -1.19 -0.29 3.56
C ILE A 19 -0.86 -1.44 4.50
N SER A 20 -0.26 -1.13 5.65
CA SER A 20 -0.13 -2.08 6.74
C SER A 20 -1.35 -1.95 7.65
N LEU A 21 -2.08 -3.05 7.84
CA LEU A 21 -3.23 -3.10 8.74
C LEU A 21 -2.76 -3.40 10.16
N ALA A 22 -3.44 -2.82 11.16
CA ALA A 22 -3.09 -3.00 12.56
C ALA A 22 -3.04 -4.46 13.01
N ASP A 23 -3.85 -5.30 12.36
CA ASP A 23 -4.06 -6.71 12.70
C ASP A 23 -3.17 -7.67 11.90
N GLY A 24 -2.19 -7.15 11.14
CA GLY A 24 -1.13 -7.95 10.50
C GLY A 24 -1.06 -7.94 8.97
N PRO A 25 -2.15 -8.00 8.20
CA PRO A 25 -2.05 -8.10 6.75
C PRO A 25 -1.51 -6.81 6.13
N ILE A 26 -0.73 -6.98 5.05
CA ILE A 26 -0.26 -5.90 4.19
C ILE A 26 -1.03 -5.99 2.87
N VAL A 27 -1.63 -4.88 2.46
CA VAL A 27 -2.38 -4.77 1.22
C VAL A 27 -1.66 -3.77 0.31
N TYR A 28 -1.59 -4.07 -0.98
CA TYR A 28 -1.03 -3.16 -1.98
C TYR A 28 -1.99 -2.99 -3.15
N TYR A 29 -2.06 -1.75 -3.64
CA TYR A 29 -2.87 -1.39 -4.80
C TYR A 29 -1.96 -0.74 -5.84
N LEU A 30 -2.06 -1.21 -7.09
CA LEU A 30 -1.53 -0.46 -8.24
C LEU A 30 -2.42 0.76 -8.43
N LEU A 31 -1.79 1.94 -8.49
CA LEU A 31 -2.47 3.17 -8.89
C LEU A 31 -2.42 3.24 -10.41
N ASP A 32 -3.53 2.93 -11.05
CA ASP A 32 -3.73 3.23 -12.47
C ASP A 32 -4.25 4.67 -12.59
N THR A 33 -3.77 5.40 -13.60
CA THR A 33 -4.11 6.82 -13.83
C THR A 33 -5.30 6.97 -14.75
#